data_AF-A0A6J0P9I7-F1
#
_entry.id   AF-A0A6J0P9I7-F1
#
_cell.length_a   1.000
_cell.length_b   1.000
_cell.length_c   1.000
_cell.angle_alpha   90.00
_cell.angle_beta   90.00
_cell.angle_gamma   90.00
#
_symmetry.space_group_name_H-M   'P 1'
#
loop_
_entity.id
_entity.type
_entity.pdbx_description
1 polymer ?
#
loop_
_entity_poly.entity_id
_entity_poly.type
_entity_poly.pdbx_seq_one_letter_code
_entity_poly.pdbx_strand_id
1 'polypeptide(L)'
;MAAPFTLRKIGVPPNSANLTEARRRVFDYFRAACRSIPTIMDIYNLQDVVAPSQLRFAISAQIRKNAHVTDPKVIDLLLFKGMEELTDIVDHAKQRHHIIGQYVVGEGLVQNTGSKDQGKSDFLKNFYTSNYF
;
A
#
# COMPACT_ATOMS: atom_id res chain seq x y z
N MET A 1 -20.52 14.65 -12.18
CA MET A 1 -19.44 13.92 -12.86
C MET A 1 -18.12 14.54 -12.46
N ALA A 2 -17.37 13.91 -11.56
CA ALA A 2 -16.00 14.35 -11.25
C ALA A 2 -15.10 14.01 -12.44
N ALA A 3 -14.25 14.95 -12.86
CA ALA A 3 -13.31 14.72 -13.95
C ALA A 3 -12.45 13.48 -13.64
N PRO A 4 -12.20 12.59 -14.62
CA PRO A 4 -11.30 11.47 -14.42
C PRO A 4 -9.94 12.03 -14.01
N PHE A 5 -9.44 11.57 -12.87
CA PHE A 5 -8.10 11.89 -12.39
C PHE A 5 -7.13 11.27 -13.40
N THR A 6 -6.77 12.03 -14.43
CA THR A 6 -5.83 11.56 -15.44
C THR A 6 -4.46 11.49 -14.76
N LEU A 7 -4.08 10.30 -14.31
CA LEU A 7 -2.68 9.98 -14.08
C LEU A 7 -1.99 10.21 -15.43
N ARG A 8 -1.39 11.38 -15.60
CA ARG A 8 -0.54 11.69 -16.77
C ARG A 8 0.35 10.48 -16.98
N LYS A 9 0.28 9.83 -18.16
CA LYS A 9 1.15 8.71 -18.54
C LYS A 9 2.57 9.03 -18.08
N ILE A 10 2.97 8.44 -16.96
CA ILE A 10 4.30 8.66 -16.40
C ILE A 10 5.23 7.84 -17.27
N GLY A 11 5.74 8.46 -18.35
CA GLY A 11 6.94 7.96 -19.00
C GLY A 11 8.01 7.79 -17.92
N VAL A 12 8.79 6.71 -18.01
CA VAL A 12 9.83 6.36 -17.02
C VAL A 12 10.61 7.63 -16.70
N PRO A 13 10.42 8.21 -15.50
CA PRO A 13 11.11 9.45 -15.18
C PRO A 13 12.60 9.13 -15.15
N PRO A 14 13.48 10.06 -15.56
CA PRO A 14 14.92 9.82 -15.51
C PRO A 14 15.28 9.36 -14.10
N ASN A 15 16.10 8.31 -13.98
CA ASN A 15 16.55 7.82 -12.67
C ASN A 15 17.02 9.01 -11.83
N SER A 16 16.52 9.11 -10.61
CA SER A 16 16.82 10.16 -9.66
C SER A 16 18.33 10.26 -9.50
N ALA A 17 18.87 11.46 -9.70
CA ALA A 17 20.32 11.67 -9.63
C ALA A 17 20.86 11.53 -8.21
N ASN A 18 20.01 11.77 -7.20
CA ASN A 18 20.35 11.70 -5.79
C ASN A 18 19.14 11.31 -4.93
N LEU A 19 19.40 11.00 -3.66
CA LEU A 19 18.37 10.61 -2.70
C LEU A 19 17.33 11.69 -2.42
N THR A 20 17.72 12.97 -2.49
CA THR A 20 16.80 14.09 -2.25
C THR A 20 15.73 14.15 -3.33
N GLU A 21 16.10 13.93 -4.59
CA GLU A 21 15.16 13.86 -5.71
C GLU A 21 14.23 12.66 -5.58
N ALA A 22 14.77 11.47 -5.29
CA ALA A 22 13.98 10.27 -5.07
C ALA A 22 12.97 10.46 -3.93
N ARG A 23 13.40 11.05 -2.81
CA ARG A 23 12.54 11.36 -1.66
C ARG A 23 11.42 12.36 -2.02
N ARG A 24 11.72 13.38 -2.83
CA ARG A 24 10.69 14.31 -3.33
C ARG A 24 9.61 13.56 -4.13
N ARG A 25 10.03 12.69 -5.06
CA ARG A 25 9.11 11.87 -5.88
C ARG A 25 8.24 10.96 -5.01
N VAL A 26 8.82 10.33 -3.99
CA VAL A 26 8.05 9.51 -3.03
C VAL A 26 6.95 10.33 -2.35
N PHE A 27 7.23 11.57 -1.94
CA PHE A 27 6.19 12.43 -1.37
C PHE A 27 5.13 12.87 -2.38
N ASP A 28 5.51 13.10 -3.64
CA ASP A 28 4.56 13.44 -4.69
C ASP A 28 3.63 12.25 -5.00
N TYR A 29 4.18 11.04 -5.07
CA TYR A 29 3.42 9.80 -5.14
C TYR A 29 2.47 9.64 -3.94
N PHE A 30 2.95 9.82 -2.71
CA PHE A 30 2.12 9.71 -1.51
C PHE A 30 0.93 10.68 -1.55
N ARG A 31 1.16 11.93 -1.97
CA ARG A 31 0.09 12.92 -2.14
C ARG A 31 -0.88 12.58 -3.27
N ALA A 32 -0.40 11.99 -4.37
CA ALA A 32 -1.24 11.54 -5.47
C ALA A 32 -2.14 10.38 -5.00
N ALA A 33 -1.57 9.37 -4.36
CA ALA A 33 -2.30 8.24 -3.79
C ALA A 33 -3.33 8.69 -2.75
N CYS A 34 -2.97 9.61 -1.84
CA CYS A 34 -3.92 10.12 -0.85
C CYS A 34 -5.09 10.89 -1.47
N ARG A 35 -4.88 11.53 -2.63
CA ARG A 35 -5.92 12.27 -3.36
C ARG A 35 -6.84 11.35 -4.18
N SER A 36 -6.38 10.16 -4.58
CA SER A 36 -7.22 9.18 -5.27
C SER A 36 -8.08 8.33 -4.33
N ILE A 37 -7.79 8.29 -3.02
CA ILE A 37 -8.55 7.50 -2.04
C ILE A 37 -10.07 7.69 -2.13
N PRO A 38 -10.63 8.91 -2.19
CA PRO A 38 -12.09 9.07 -2.30
C PRO A 38 -12.66 8.34 -3.52
N THR A 39 -11.99 8.45 -4.67
CA THR A 39 -12.36 7.74 -5.89
C THR A 39 -12.27 6.22 -5.72
N ILE A 40 -11.19 5.72 -5.09
CA ILE A 40 -11.03 4.28 -4.81
C ILE A 40 -12.13 3.77 -3.87
N MET A 41 -12.46 4.54 -2.83
CA MET A 41 -13.53 4.20 -1.89
C MET A 41 -14.88 4.03 -2.60
N ASP A 42 -15.19 4.91 -3.55
CA ASP A 42 -16.44 4.88 -4.30
C ASP A 42 -16.43 3.74 -5.34
N ILE A 43 -15.34 3.60 -6.10
CA ILE A 43 -15.21 2.57 -7.15
C ILE A 43 -15.37 1.15 -6.58
N TYR A 44 -14.80 0.89 -5.39
CA TYR A 44 -14.82 -0.42 -4.76
C TYR A 44 -15.81 -0.54 -3.61
N ASN A 45 -16.66 0.48 -3.37
CA ASN A 45 -17.66 0.54 -2.31
C ASN A 45 -17.10 0.29 -0.89
N LEU A 46 -15.89 0.74 -0.56
CA LEU A 46 -15.15 0.30 0.64
C LEU A 46 -15.61 0.90 1.98
N GLN A 47 -16.64 1.76 1.96
CA GLN A 47 -17.11 2.56 3.10
C GLN A 47 -17.58 1.70 4.29
N ASP A 48 -18.04 0.47 4.04
CA ASP A 48 -18.52 -0.48 5.04
C ASP A 48 -17.39 -1.26 5.73
N VAL A 49 -16.17 -1.25 5.17
CA VAL A 49 -15.06 -2.11 5.63
C VAL A 49 -13.89 -1.30 6.19
N VAL A 50 -13.60 -0.12 5.63
CA VAL A 50 -12.39 0.64 5.97
C VAL A 50 -12.65 2.14 5.97
N ALA A 51 -12.05 2.86 6.91
CA ALA A 51 -12.07 4.31 6.90
C ALA A 51 -11.00 4.89 5.94
N PRO A 52 -11.23 6.04 5.28
CA PRO A 52 -10.22 6.69 4.45
C PRO A 52 -8.89 6.98 5.19
N SER A 53 -8.92 7.19 6.51
CA SER A 53 -7.73 7.34 7.35
C SER A 53 -6.89 6.06 7.42
N GLN A 54 -7.53 4.88 7.49
CA GLN A 54 -6.86 3.58 7.50
C GLN A 54 -6.19 3.28 6.16
N LEU A 55 -6.81 3.65 5.03
CA LEU A 55 -6.16 3.54 3.71
C LEU A 55 -4.94 4.46 3.59
N ARG A 56 -5.01 5.70 4.08
CA ARG A 56 -3.84 6.59 4.16
C ARG A 56 -2.74 6.00 5.03
N PHE A 57 -3.12 5.38 6.15
CA PHE A 57 -2.19 4.68 7.01
C PHE A 57 -1.51 3.51 6.28
N ALA A 58 -2.28 2.66 5.60
CA ALA A 58 -1.75 1.53 4.83
C ALA A 58 -0.74 1.97 3.75
N ILE A 59 -1.07 3.01 2.97
CA ILE A 59 -0.13 3.58 1.98
C ILE A 59 1.15 4.06 2.68
N SER A 60 1.01 4.77 3.80
CA SER A 60 2.17 5.26 4.54
C SER A 60 3.01 4.13 5.17
N ALA A 61 2.38 3.03 5.59
CA ALA A 61 3.04 1.85 6.12
C ALA A 61 3.85 1.14 5.02
N GLN A 62 3.28 0.98 3.82
CA GLN A 62 3.97 0.41 2.67
C GLN A 62 5.20 1.22 2.25
N ILE A 63 5.11 2.56 2.26
CA ILE A 63 6.27 3.42 2.01
C ILE A 63 7.33 3.24 3.11
N ARG A 64 6.91 3.22 4.38
CA ARG A 64 7.83 3.07 5.53
C ARG A 64 8.50 1.69 5.60
N LYS A 65 7.83 0.62 5.14
CA LYS A 65 8.39 -0.74 5.04
C LYS A 65 9.70 -0.77 4.26
N ASN A 66 9.81 0.10 3.25
CA ASN A 66 10.98 0.22 2.38
C ASN A 66 11.87 1.41 2.74
N ALA A 67 11.69 2.06 3.90
CA ALA A 67 12.45 3.26 4.28
C ALA A 67 13.96 3.00 4.52
N HIS A 68 14.35 1.74 4.67
CA HIS A 68 15.74 1.32 4.84
C HIS A 68 16.54 1.33 3.52
N VAL A 69 15.88 1.48 2.37
CA VAL A 69 16.53 1.48 1.06
C VAL A 69 17.26 2.81 0.83
N THR A 70 18.56 2.72 0.51
CA THR A 70 19.43 3.88 0.32
C THR A 70 19.89 4.09 -1.13
N ASP A 71 19.55 3.18 -2.05
CA ASP A 71 19.88 3.33 -3.48
C ASP A 71 18.74 4.10 -4.20
N PRO A 72 18.99 5.31 -4.74
CA PRO A 72 17.99 6.08 -5.48
C PRO A 72 17.31 5.29 -6.61
N LYS A 73 18.05 4.43 -7.32
CA LYS A 73 17.51 3.65 -8.45
C LYS A 73 16.51 2.60 -7.99
N VAL A 74 16.78 1.97 -6.84
CA VAL A 74 15.86 1.01 -6.23
C VAL A 74 14.62 1.73 -5.73
N ILE A 75 14.76 2.93 -5.15
CA ILE A 75 13.62 3.76 -4.73
C ILE A 75 12.74 4.13 -5.94
N ASP A 76 13.34 4.55 -7.07
CA ASP A 76 12.58 4.85 -8.28
C ASP A 76 11.84 3.63 -8.83
N LEU A 77 12.44 2.45 -8.78
CA LEU A 77 11.77 1.21 -9.20
C LEU A 77 10.60 0.85 -8.27
N LEU A 78 10.76 1.01 -6.96
CA LEU A 78 9.66 0.82 -5.99
C LEU A 78 8.54 1.82 -6.22
N LEU A 79 8.89 3.07 -6.52
CA LEU A 79 7.93 4.13 -6.84
C LEU A 79 7.19 3.80 -8.13
N PHE A 80 7.88 3.33 -9.17
CA PHE A 80 7.26 2.87 -10.42
C PHE A 80 6.23 1.77 -10.17
N LYS A 81 6.61 0.72 -9.41
CA LYS A 81 5.67 -0.36 -9.02
C LYS A 81 4.46 0.18 -8.25
N GLY A 82 4.67 1.12 -7.33
CA GLY A 82 3.59 1.75 -6.57
C GLY A 82 2.65 2.59 -7.44
N MET A 83 3.17 3.21 -8.50
CA MET A 83 2.38 4.00 -9.45
C MET A 83 1.59 3.12 -10.42
N GLU A 84 2.18 2.04 -10.89
CA GLU A 84 1.50 0.99 -11.67
C GLU A 84 0.34 0.40 -10.86
N GLU A 85 0.62 -0.04 -9.63
CA GLU A 85 -0.39 -0.55 -8.70
C GLU A 85 -1.54 0.45 -8.48
N LEU A 86 -1.22 1.73 -8.25
CA LEU A 86 -2.24 2.76 -8.06
C LEU A 86 -3.09 2.96 -9.32
N THR A 87 -2.47 2.87 -10.50
CA THR A 87 -3.15 3.01 -11.79
C THR A 87 -4.12 1.85 -12.00
N ASP A 88 -3.67 0.61 -11.78
CA ASP A 88 -4.52 -0.59 -11.87
C ASP A 88 -5.73 -0.51 -10.93
N ILE A 89 -5.55 0.05 -9.74
CA ILE A 89 -6.64 0.26 -8.78
C ILE A 89 -7.61 1.34 -9.29
N VAL A 90 -7.11 2.49 -9.73
CA VAL A 90 -7.94 3.61 -10.19
C VAL A 90 -8.69 3.27 -11.47
N ASP A 91 -8.07 2.55 -12.39
CA ASP A 91 -8.64 2.15 -13.68
C ASP A 91 -9.56 0.92 -13.58
N HIS A 92 -9.81 0.40 -12.37
CA HIS A 92 -10.61 -0.80 -12.13
C HIS A 92 -10.06 -2.06 -12.83
N ALA A 93 -8.74 -2.14 -13.02
CA ALA A 93 -8.09 -3.36 -13.48
C ALA A 93 -8.03 -4.44 -12.38
N LYS A 94 -8.14 -4.03 -11.11
CA LYS A 94 -8.28 -4.93 -9.95
C LYS A 94 -9.73 -5.04 -9.48
N GLN A 95 -9.99 -6.08 -8.67
CA GLN A 95 -11.29 -6.28 -8.02
C GLN A 95 -11.26 -5.93 -6.53
N ARG A 96 -12.42 -5.58 -5.96
CA ARG A 96 -12.61 -5.20 -4.54
C ARG A 96 -11.88 -6.10 -3.55
N HIS A 97 -11.98 -7.41 -3.73
CA HIS A 97 -11.40 -8.37 -2.77
C HIS A 97 -9.86 -8.30 -2.71
N HIS A 98 -9.18 -7.92 -3.81
CA HIS A 98 -7.74 -7.68 -3.79
C HIS A 98 -7.38 -6.51 -2.87
N ILE A 99 -8.14 -5.41 -2.96
CA ILE A 99 -7.90 -4.21 -2.15
C ILE A 99 -8.10 -4.52 -0.66
N ILE A 100 -9.19 -5.21 -0.34
CA ILE A 100 -9.51 -5.60 1.05
C ILE A 100 -8.45 -6.57 1.59
N GLY A 101 -8.12 -7.63 0.85
CA GLY A 101 -7.14 -8.61 1.28
C GLY A 101 -5.77 -7.98 1.54
N GLN A 102 -5.30 -7.13 0.64
CA GLN A 102 -3.94 -6.60 0.66
C GLN A 102 -3.77 -5.39 1.59
N TYR A 103 -4.70 -4.43 1.56
CA TYR A 103 -4.52 -3.12 2.23
C TYR A 103 -5.39 -2.92 3.45
N VAL A 104 -6.39 -3.78 3.68
CA VAL A 104 -7.28 -3.70 4.84
C VAL A 104 -6.95 -4.81 5.83
N VAL A 105 -6.97 -6.06 5.37
CA VAL A 105 -6.77 -7.25 6.21
C VAL A 105 -5.28 -7.52 6.46
N GLY A 106 -4.46 -7.47 5.40
CA GLY A 106 -3.11 -8.04 5.37
C GLY A 106 -2.02 -7.36 6.21
N GLU A 107 -2.18 -6.10 6.65
CA GLU A 107 -1.10 -5.38 7.35
C GLU A 107 -1.51 -4.65 8.65
N GLY A 108 -2.62 -5.00 9.32
CA GLY A 108 -2.77 -4.55 10.71
C GLY A 108 -4.16 -4.53 11.32
N LEU A 109 -5.24 -4.72 10.56
CA LEU A 109 -6.60 -4.61 11.13
C LEU A 109 -7.13 -5.95 11.69
N VAL A 110 -6.46 -7.07 11.42
CA VAL A 110 -6.86 -8.42 11.91
C VAL A 110 -5.87 -8.99 12.95
N GLN A 111 -5.18 -8.14 13.72
CA GLN A 111 -4.37 -8.60 14.87
C GLN A 111 -5.19 -8.97 16.13
N ASN A 112 -6.42 -9.44 15.96
CA ASN A 112 -7.22 -9.97 17.08
C ASN A 112 -7.74 -11.37 16.76
N THR A 113 -6.88 -12.27 16.30
CA THR A 113 -7.16 -13.71 16.32
C THR A 113 -7.09 -14.22 17.76
N GLY A 114 -8.25 -14.19 18.42
CA GLY A 114 -8.64 -15.13 19.48
C GLY A 114 -7.99 -14.98 20.85
N SER A 115 -8.82 -14.89 21.89
CA SER A 115 -8.46 -15.04 23.31
C SER A 115 -7.64 -16.31 23.63
N LYS A 116 -7.59 -17.30 22.73
CA LYS A 116 -6.84 -18.56 22.90
C LYS A 116 -5.32 -18.44 22.74
N ASP A 117 -4.84 -17.36 22.14
CA ASP A 117 -3.41 -17.18 21.80
C ASP A 117 -2.75 -16.00 22.54
N GLN A 118 -3.49 -15.35 23.44
CA GLN A 118 -2.93 -14.38 24.37
C GLN A 118 -1.94 -15.08 25.31
N GLY A 119 -0.67 -14.71 25.24
CA GLY A 119 0.40 -15.19 26.12
C GLY A 119 1.25 -16.35 25.57
N LYS A 120 0.93 -16.94 24.41
CA LYS A 120 1.82 -17.92 23.76
C LYS A 120 2.93 -17.20 22.98
N SER A 121 4.16 -17.69 23.10
CA SER A 121 5.28 -17.22 22.27
C SER A 121 5.05 -17.56 20.80
N ASP A 122 5.62 -16.78 19.89
CA ASP A 122 5.53 -17.04 18.45
C ASP A 122 6.09 -18.42 18.09
N PHE A 123 7.17 -18.84 18.77
CA PHE A 123 7.69 -20.20 18.69
C PHE A 123 6.62 -21.26 19.01
N LEU A 124 5.91 -21.11 20.14
CA LEU A 124 4.94 -22.12 20.57
C LEU A 124 3.72 -22.17 19.64
N LYS A 125 3.33 -21.03 19.05
CA LYS A 125 2.29 -20.99 18.03
C LYS A 125 2.72 -21.73 16.78
N ASN A 126 3.93 -21.46 16.28
CA ASN A 126 4.48 -22.12 15.10
C ASN A 126 4.70 -23.62 15.33
N PHE A 127 5.12 -24.00 16.54
CA PHE A 127 5.32 -25.39 16.94
C PHE A 127 4.05 -26.24 16.81
N TYR A 128 2.88 -25.70 17.16
CA TYR A 128 1.61 -26.43 17.03
C TYR A 128 1.04 -26.45 15.61
N THR A 129 1.50 -25.57 14.72
CA THR A 129 0.95 -25.47 13.35
C THR A 129 1.78 -26.23 12.33
N SER A 130 3.11 -26.23 12.47
CA SER A 130 4.02 -26.72 11.43
C SER A 130 5.37 -27.10 12.00
N ASN A 131 6.12 -27.92 11.26
CA ASN A 131 7.50 -28.29 11.57
C ASN A 131 8.54 -27.41 10.84
N TYR A 132 8.09 -26.34 10.19
CA TYR A 132 8.95 -25.33 9.56
C TYR A 132 9.08 -24.14 10.53
N PHE A 133 10.21 -24.07 11.25
CA PHE A 133 10.56 -23.00 12.18
C PHE A 133 11.62 -22.08 11.57
#